data_AF-A0A0S8D7N3-F1
#
_entry.id   AF-A0A0S8D7N3-F1
#
_cell.length_a   1.000
_cell.length_b   1.000
_cell.length_c   1.000
_cell.angle_alpha   90.00
_cell.angle_beta   90.00
_cell.angle_gamma   90.00
#
_symmetry.space_group_name_H-M   'P 1'
#
loop_
_entity.id
_entity.type
_entity.pdbx_description
1 polymer ?
#
loop_
_entity_poly.entity_id
_entity_poly.type
_entity_poly.pdbx_seq_one_letter_code
_entity_poly.pdbx_strand_id
1 'polypeptide(L)'
;HGNSDMKSVNYKNGKFVNSVPVKKFTVKEHIVIGWIFLFGSKEGRVPKQTLPVVKPEPFQEPPYAAIKYNWLGHSSILLELEGKRILLDPVFSERISFTQFFGPKRFHPTPLTLEELPHIDMVFISHNHYDHLDKKTVDHLKNSDVHFFVPLGNKSLLLKWGVKSGKVSELDWWDETELDGLTVVSTPARHFSNRGAFDVDKTLWTSWAILGKNHRVYFSGDTGITPQFSEIGEKYGPFDLTFIKMGAYGEMWPDVHLNPEEAVQAHIMLKGRQLVPIHWGTFDVAFHSWQEPIERMIAAAEKDNVSLVISEIGETVIPTDHENSYWWRGLR
;
A
#
# COMPACT_ATOMS: atom_id res chain seq x y z
N HIS A 1 11.54 24.46 7.94
CA HIS A 1 12.11 24.22 9.27
C HIS A 1 12.58 22.79 9.34
N GLY A 2 13.89 22.56 9.47
CA GLY A 2 14.46 21.22 9.54
C GLY A 2 14.10 20.58 10.88
N ASN A 3 13.62 19.33 10.83
CA ASN A 3 13.42 18.47 11.99
C ASN A 3 14.80 18.19 12.63
N SER A 4 15.19 18.98 13.62
CA SER A 4 16.45 18.82 14.35
C SER A 4 16.45 17.68 15.37
N ASP A 5 15.31 17.00 15.58
CA ASP A 5 15.16 16.02 16.67
C ASP A 5 14.57 14.66 16.22
N MET A 6 14.81 14.23 14.96
CA MET A 6 14.52 12.83 14.58
C MET A 6 15.61 11.91 15.15
N LYS A 7 15.36 11.31 16.33
CA LYS A 7 16.21 10.28 16.94
C LYS A 7 15.92 8.89 16.36
N SER A 8 16.00 8.75 15.04
CA SER A 8 15.91 7.46 14.37
C SER A 8 17.30 6.89 14.12
N VAL A 9 17.53 5.62 14.45
CA VAL A 9 18.77 4.90 14.09
C VAL A 9 18.91 4.71 12.57
N ASN A 10 17.78 4.80 11.85
CA ASN A 10 17.69 4.67 10.40
C ASN A 10 17.81 6.03 9.68
N TYR A 11 17.99 7.15 10.39
CA TYR A 11 18.22 8.47 9.80
C TYR A 11 19.70 8.86 9.85
N LYS A 12 20.37 8.87 8.70
CA LYS A 12 21.81 9.13 8.57
C LYS A 12 22.07 10.21 7.51
N ASN A 13 22.89 11.20 7.84
CA ASN A 13 23.31 12.26 6.92
C ASN A 13 22.12 12.99 6.24
N GLY A 14 21.04 13.23 6.98
CA GLY A 14 19.86 13.94 6.47
C GLY A 14 18.90 13.10 5.61
N LYS A 15 19.05 11.77 5.64
CA LYS A 15 18.22 10.82 4.89
C LYS A 15 17.92 9.57 5.70
N PHE A 16 16.76 8.97 5.47
CA PHE A 16 16.48 7.61 5.92
C PHE A 16 17.25 6.59 5.08
N VAL A 17 17.63 5.47 5.69
CA VAL A 17 18.38 4.39 5.04
C VAL A 17 17.74 3.03 5.33
N ASN A 18 17.75 2.17 4.32
CA ASN A 18 17.34 0.78 4.50
C ASN A 18 18.34 0.01 5.38
N SER A 19 17.81 -0.93 6.16
CA SER A 19 18.61 -1.91 6.91
C SER A 19 19.37 -2.85 5.97
N VAL A 20 18.74 -3.28 4.89
CA VAL A 20 19.37 -3.99 3.77
C VAL A 20 19.58 -3.00 2.63
N PRO A 21 20.84 -2.75 2.19
CA PRO A 21 21.13 -1.76 1.16
C PRO A 21 20.33 -1.98 -0.13
N VAL A 22 19.97 -0.89 -0.80
CA VAL A 22 19.26 -0.91 -2.10
C VAL A 22 20.17 -0.38 -3.19
N LYS A 23 20.06 -0.92 -4.41
CA LYS A 23 20.69 -0.35 -5.59
C LYS A 23 20.18 1.07 -5.79
N LYS A 24 21.10 2.03 -5.84
CA LYS A 24 20.79 3.40 -6.24
C LYS A 24 20.84 3.52 -7.75
N PHE A 25 19.84 4.18 -8.33
CA PHE A 25 19.85 4.51 -9.74
C PHE A 25 20.96 5.51 -10.06
N THR A 26 21.61 5.29 -11.19
CA THR A 26 22.47 6.27 -11.84
C THR A 26 21.62 7.33 -12.54
N VAL A 27 22.21 8.51 -12.79
CA VAL A 27 21.56 9.57 -13.58
C VAL A 27 21.13 9.06 -14.96
N LYS A 28 21.96 8.21 -15.59
CA LYS A 28 21.65 7.60 -16.89
C LYS A 28 20.42 6.69 -16.80
N GLU A 29 20.33 5.84 -15.78
CA GLU A 29 19.17 4.97 -15.58
C GLU A 29 17.89 5.79 -15.34
N HIS A 30 17.94 6.86 -14.53
CA HIS A 30 16.80 7.75 -14.36
C HIS A 30 16.32 8.36 -15.69
N ILE A 31 17.25 8.81 -16.54
CA ILE A 31 16.93 9.31 -17.87
C ILE A 31 16.27 8.22 -18.70
N VAL A 32 16.87 7.02 -18.79
CA VAL A 32 16.34 5.90 -19.57
C VAL A 32 14.93 5.51 -19.11
N ILE A 33 14.71 5.38 -17.80
CA ILE A 33 13.40 5.08 -17.22
C ILE A 33 12.38 6.15 -17.63
N GLY A 34 12.73 7.43 -17.49
CA GLY A 34 11.87 8.53 -17.91
C GLY A 34 11.52 8.48 -19.40
N TRP A 35 12.51 8.20 -20.26
CA TRP A 35 12.30 8.03 -21.70
C TRP A 35 11.37 6.85 -22.02
N ILE A 36 11.49 5.72 -21.33
CA ILE A 36 10.61 4.56 -21.54
C ILE A 36 9.17 4.88 -21.10
N PHE A 37 8.97 5.59 -19.99
CA PHE A 37 7.62 5.98 -19.56
C PHE A 37 6.97 7.00 -20.49
N LEU A 38 7.77 7.91 -21.07
CA LEU A 38 7.29 8.96 -21.98
C LEU A 38 7.02 8.45 -23.40
N PHE A 39 7.94 7.64 -23.94
CA PHE A 39 7.99 7.30 -25.37
C PHE A 39 8.02 5.80 -25.66
N GLY A 40 8.20 4.96 -24.64
CA GLY A 40 8.21 3.51 -24.80
C GLY A 40 6.82 2.95 -25.09
N SER A 41 6.78 1.72 -25.62
CA SER A 41 5.52 1.03 -25.87
C SER A 41 4.73 0.84 -24.56
N LYS A 42 3.42 1.07 -24.65
CA LYS A 42 2.45 0.78 -23.59
C LYS A 42 1.67 -0.51 -23.85
N GLU A 43 2.00 -1.21 -24.94
CA GLU A 43 1.34 -2.46 -25.30
C GLU A 43 1.49 -3.49 -24.17
N GLY A 44 0.37 -4.07 -23.75
CA GLY A 44 0.32 -5.02 -22.64
C GLY A 44 0.43 -4.42 -21.25
N ARG A 45 0.99 -3.20 -21.08
CA ARG A 45 1.09 -2.51 -19.77
C ARG A 45 -0.18 -1.78 -19.37
N VAL A 46 -0.95 -1.36 -20.36
CA VAL A 46 -2.23 -0.65 -20.18
C VAL A 46 -3.34 -1.50 -20.81
N PRO A 47 -4.43 -1.77 -20.09
CA PRO A 47 -5.56 -2.50 -20.66
C PRO A 47 -6.20 -1.69 -21.79
N LYS A 48 -6.69 -2.39 -22.82
CA LYS A 48 -7.41 -1.80 -23.96
C LYS A 48 -8.85 -1.42 -23.61
N GLN A 49 -9.36 -1.96 -22.51
CA GLN A 49 -10.71 -1.74 -21.99
C GLN A 49 -10.63 -1.21 -20.56
N THR A 50 -11.67 -0.48 -20.13
CA THR A 50 -11.82 -0.16 -18.71
C THR A 50 -12.05 -1.45 -17.94
N LEU A 51 -11.28 -1.65 -16.86
CA LEU A 51 -11.40 -2.85 -16.05
C LEU A 51 -12.72 -2.83 -15.26
N PRO A 52 -13.35 -4.01 -15.03
CA PRO A 52 -14.59 -4.09 -14.27
C PRO A 52 -14.38 -3.60 -12.84
N VAL A 53 -15.39 -2.89 -12.33
CA VAL A 53 -15.43 -2.37 -10.96
C VAL A 53 -16.81 -2.67 -10.39
N VAL A 54 -16.83 -3.25 -9.20
CA VAL A 54 -18.05 -3.53 -8.43
C VAL A 54 -18.21 -2.44 -7.39
N LYS A 55 -19.46 -2.02 -7.13
CA LYS A 55 -19.74 -1.10 -6.03
C LYS A 55 -19.77 -1.90 -4.72
N PRO A 56 -19.05 -1.46 -3.66
CA PRO A 56 -19.16 -2.06 -2.34
C PRO A 56 -20.61 -2.20 -1.88
N GLU A 57 -20.89 -3.28 -1.16
CA GLU A 57 -22.15 -3.42 -0.44
C GLU A 57 -22.36 -2.24 0.54
N PRO A 58 -23.62 -1.87 0.85
CA PRO A 58 -23.89 -0.82 1.81
C PRO A 58 -23.22 -1.09 3.18
N PHE A 59 -22.47 -0.10 3.67
CA PHE A 59 -21.81 -0.19 4.97
C PHE A 59 -22.84 -0.21 6.11
N GLN A 60 -22.69 -1.17 7.02
CA GLN A 60 -23.58 -1.37 8.17
C GLN A 60 -22.98 -0.76 9.43
N GLU A 61 -23.84 -0.31 10.35
CA GLU A 61 -23.45 0.14 11.70
C GLU A 61 -23.92 -0.86 12.77
N PRO A 62 -23.04 -1.31 13.70
CA PRO A 62 -21.61 -0.99 13.77
C PRO A 62 -20.80 -1.66 12.65
N PRO A 63 -19.54 -1.24 12.38
CA PRO A 63 -18.65 -1.94 11.48
C PRO A 63 -18.45 -3.40 11.88
N TYR A 64 -18.08 -4.23 10.91
CA TYR A 64 -17.94 -5.67 11.08
C TYR A 64 -16.92 -6.04 12.16
N ALA A 65 -17.31 -6.96 13.05
CA ALA A 65 -16.55 -7.28 14.24
C ALA A 65 -15.36 -8.23 13.99
N ALA A 66 -15.27 -8.87 12.83
CA ALA A 66 -14.14 -9.70 12.44
C ALA A 66 -13.27 -8.96 11.41
N ILE A 67 -12.99 -9.58 10.25
CA ILE A 67 -12.28 -8.96 9.13
C ILE A 67 -13.21 -8.92 7.92
N LYS A 68 -13.39 -7.73 7.35
CA LYS A 68 -14.05 -7.53 6.06
C LYS A 68 -13.32 -6.42 5.32
N TYR A 69 -13.16 -6.51 4.00
CA TYR A 69 -12.50 -5.43 3.26
C TYR A 69 -13.07 -5.23 1.87
N ASN A 70 -12.79 -4.06 1.30
CA ASN A 70 -12.98 -3.74 -0.10
C ASN A 70 -11.64 -3.32 -0.70
N TRP A 71 -11.24 -3.94 -1.81
CA TRP A 71 -10.08 -3.48 -2.57
C TRP A 71 -10.47 -2.32 -3.49
N LEU A 72 -9.98 -1.12 -3.20
CA LEU A 72 -10.35 0.09 -3.93
C LEU A 72 -9.50 0.36 -5.18
N GLY A 73 -8.57 -0.57 -5.47
CA GLY A 73 -7.56 -0.46 -6.52
C GLY A 73 -6.19 -0.11 -5.94
N HIS A 74 -5.15 -0.53 -6.65
CA HIS A 74 -3.74 -0.34 -6.31
C HIS A 74 -3.45 -0.88 -4.90
N SER A 75 -2.95 -0.05 -4.00
CA SER A 75 -2.72 -0.38 -2.58
C SER A 75 -3.85 0.10 -1.66
N SER A 76 -4.92 0.67 -2.23
CA SER A 76 -6.01 1.25 -1.45
C SER A 76 -6.98 0.17 -0.97
N ILE A 77 -7.10 0.04 0.35
CA ILE A 77 -8.03 -0.90 0.99
C ILE A 77 -8.92 -0.12 1.95
N LEU A 78 -10.23 -0.39 1.92
CA LEU A 78 -11.14 -0.07 3.02
C LEU A 78 -11.35 -1.34 3.83
N LEU A 79 -10.85 -1.35 5.06
CA LEU A 79 -10.83 -2.49 5.97
C LEU A 79 -11.79 -2.22 7.14
N GLU A 80 -12.64 -3.19 7.44
CA GLU A 80 -13.32 -3.33 8.72
C GLU A 80 -12.58 -4.39 9.55
N LEU A 81 -12.06 -3.96 10.71
CA LEU A 81 -11.32 -4.80 11.64
C LEU A 81 -11.83 -4.52 13.05
N GLU A 82 -12.45 -5.51 13.68
CA GLU A 82 -12.93 -5.45 15.07
C GLU A 82 -13.79 -4.22 15.38
N GLY A 83 -14.71 -3.89 14.47
CA GLY A 83 -15.61 -2.75 14.65
C GLY A 83 -15.00 -1.39 14.30
N LYS A 84 -13.83 -1.35 13.67
CA LYS A 84 -13.18 -0.13 13.16
C LYS A 84 -13.11 -0.12 11.64
N ARG A 85 -13.36 1.05 11.04
CA ARG A 85 -13.16 1.31 9.60
C ARG A 85 -11.84 2.02 9.36
N ILE A 86 -11.01 1.38 8.56
CA ILE A 86 -9.62 1.74 8.34
C ILE A 86 -9.39 1.89 6.83
N LEU A 87 -8.75 2.98 6.43
CA LEU A 87 -8.22 3.13 5.07
C LEU A 87 -6.71 2.88 5.06
N LEU A 88 -6.24 2.02 4.17
CA LEU A 88 -4.82 1.76 3.92
C LEU A 88 -4.44 2.40 2.58
N ASP A 89 -3.42 3.27 2.56
CA ASP A 89 -2.93 4.01 1.38
C ASP A 89 -4.04 4.47 0.40
N PRO A 90 -5.02 5.28 0.86
CA PRO A 90 -6.22 5.57 0.07
C PRO A 90 -5.97 6.63 -1.02
N VAL A 91 -6.04 6.22 -2.28
CA VAL A 91 -5.85 7.08 -3.46
C VAL A 91 -7.14 7.17 -4.27
N PHE A 92 -7.74 8.37 -4.30
CA PHE A 92 -8.98 8.66 -5.04
C PHE A 92 -8.76 9.62 -6.21
N SER A 93 -7.54 10.09 -6.41
CA SER A 93 -7.14 10.88 -7.57
C SER A 93 -7.12 10.06 -8.86
N GLU A 94 -7.43 10.73 -9.98
CA GLU A 94 -7.41 10.09 -11.30
C GLU A 94 -5.98 9.79 -11.76
N ARG A 95 -5.03 10.66 -11.39
CA ARG A 95 -3.60 10.49 -11.65
C ARG A 95 -2.77 10.51 -10.39
N ILE A 96 -1.76 9.65 -10.36
CA ILE A 96 -0.73 9.57 -9.31
C ILE A 96 0.46 10.45 -9.69
N SER A 97 0.28 11.76 -9.52
CA SER A 97 1.23 12.78 -9.95
C SER A 97 1.08 14.06 -9.13
N PHE A 98 2.10 14.92 -9.20
CA PHE A 98 2.05 16.27 -8.61
C PHE A 98 0.98 17.18 -9.27
N THR A 99 0.47 16.78 -10.43
CA THR A 99 -0.58 17.46 -11.18
C THR A 99 -1.56 16.47 -11.80
N GLN A 100 -2.83 16.85 -11.97
CA GLN A 100 -3.83 16.01 -12.63
C GLN A 100 -3.78 16.11 -14.18
N PHE A 101 -2.93 16.96 -14.74
CA PHE A 101 -2.77 17.10 -16.20
C PHE A 101 -1.81 16.09 -16.83
N PHE A 102 -0.85 15.54 -16.07
CA PHE A 102 0.17 14.62 -16.57
C PHE A 102 0.56 13.59 -15.51
N GLY A 103 1.09 12.44 -15.94
CA GLY A 103 1.50 11.32 -15.09
C GLY A 103 0.59 10.10 -15.23
N PRO A 104 0.88 8.98 -14.56
CA PRO A 104 0.12 7.74 -14.71
C PRO A 104 -1.35 7.97 -14.33
N LYS A 105 -2.24 7.58 -15.25
CA LYS A 105 -3.69 7.61 -15.07
C LYS A 105 -4.15 6.21 -14.71
N ARG A 106 -5.12 6.12 -13.81
CA ARG A 106 -5.73 4.83 -13.49
C ARG A 106 -6.51 4.20 -14.64
N PHE A 107 -6.61 2.87 -14.61
CA PHE A 107 -7.27 2.07 -15.64
C PHE A 107 -8.80 1.95 -15.47
N HIS A 108 -9.31 2.29 -14.29
CA HIS A 108 -10.72 2.15 -13.91
C HIS A 108 -11.15 3.30 -12.97
N PRO A 109 -12.45 3.59 -12.81
CA PRO A 109 -12.96 4.52 -11.78
C PRO A 109 -12.86 3.92 -10.37
N THR A 110 -13.03 4.72 -9.32
CA THR A 110 -12.87 4.23 -7.93
C THR A 110 -14.17 3.52 -7.61
N PRO A 111 -14.16 2.42 -6.85
CA PRO A 111 -15.40 1.75 -6.49
C PRO A 111 -16.40 2.63 -5.75
N LEU A 112 -15.89 3.66 -5.07
CA LEU A 112 -16.62 4.68 -4.36
C LEU A 112 -16.10 6.07 -4.73
N THR A 113 -16.94 7.08 -4.67
CA THR A 113 -16.46 8.48 -4.54
C THR A 113 -16.05 8.76 -3.10
N LEU A 114 -15.36 9.88 -2.87
CA LEU A 114 -15.00 10.29 -1.51
C LEU A 114 -16.24 10.59 -0.66
N GLU A 115 -17.29 11.12 -1.28
CA GLU A 115 -18.57 11.44 -0.64
C GLU A 115 -19.38 10.19 -0.27
N GLU A 116 -19.08 9.05 -0.90
CA GLU A 116 -19.69 7.75 -0.58
C GLU A 116 -18.92 6.99 0.50
N LEU A 117 -17.79 7.52 0.99
CA LEU A 117 -17.06 6.89 2.07
C LEU A 117 -17.90 6.86 3.35
N PRO A 118 -17.92 5.72 4.08
CA PRO A 118 -18.51 5.67 5.40
C PRO A 118 -17.67 6.46 6.40
N HIS A 119 -18.11 6.52 7.67
CA HIS A 119 -17.25 7.02 8.74
C HIS A 119 -15.95 6.22 8.79
N ILE A 120 -14.80 6.91 8.77
CA ILE A 120 -13.46 6.31 8.83
C ILE A 120 -12.83 6.67 10.17
N ASP A 121 -12.44 5.66 10.93
CA ASP A 121 -11.75 5.83 12.22
C ASP A 121 -10.27 6.14 12.03
N MET A 122 -9.62 5.43 11.10
CA MET A 122 -8.17 5.50 10.92
C MET A 122 -7.74 5.48 9.45
N VAL A 123 -6.66 6.19 9.14
CA VAL A 123 -5.96 6.12 7.85
C VAL A 123 -4.50 5.77 8.10
N PHE A 124 -3.99 4.76 7.39
CA PHE A 124 -2.60 4.35 7.44
C PHE A 124 -1.93 4.68 6.13
N ILE A 125 -0.81 5.39 6.20
CA ILE A 125 0.02 5.75 5.06
C ILE A 125 1.34 4.98 5.18
N SER A 126 1.73 4.21 4.19
CA SER A 126 3.00 3.47 4.19
C SER A 126 4.20 4.34 3.85
N HIS A 127 4.04 5.31 2.95
CA HIS A 127 5.09 6.25 2.54
C HIS A 127 4.51 7.39 1.69
N ASN A 128 5.37 8.32 1.26
CA ASN A 128 4.92 9.58 0.67
C ASN A 128 4.72 9.59 -0.84
N HIS A 129 4.86 8.47 -1.57
CA HIS A 129 4.69 8.49 -3.02
C HIS A 129 3.26 8.86 -3.43
N TYR A 130 3.09 9.35 -4.67
CA TYR A 130 1.80 9.87 -5.14
C TYR A 130 0.70 8.81 -5.25
N ASP A 131 1.09 7.55 -5.37
CA ASP A 131 0.21 6.38 -5.44
C ASP A 131 -0.07 5.72 -4.08
N HIS A 132 0.39 6.32 -2.99
CA HIS A 132 0.12 5.88 -1.61
C HIS A 132 -0.38 7.01 -0.71
N LEU A 133 0.08 8.24 -0.94
CA LEU A 133 -0.35 9.44 -0.21
C LEU A 133 -0.99 10.46 -1.15
N ASP A 134 -2.32 10.40 -1.24
CA ASP A 134 -3.13 11.27 -2.09
C ASP A 134 -3.64 12.51 -1.35
N LYS A 135 -3.27 13.69 -1.86
CA LYS A 135 -3.71 14.97 -1.27
C LYS A 135 -5.23 15.13 -1.33
N LYS A 136 -5.88 14.66 -2.40
CA LYS A 136 -7.33 14.78 -2.58
C LYS A 136 -8.08 14.04 -1.46
N THR A 137 -7.64 12.81 -1.16
CA THR A 137 -8.17 12.04 -0.03
C THR A 137 -7.93 12.73 1.31
N VAL A 138 -6.70 13.20 1.57
CA VAL A 138 -6.39 13.90 2.84
C VAL A 138 -7.22 15.18 2.99
N ASP A 139 -7.39 15.96 1.92
CA ASP A 139 -8.20 17.19 1.95
C ASP A 139 -9.68 16.93 2.28
N HIS A 140 -10.23 15.82 1.81
CA HIS A 140 -11.60 15.41 2.13
C HIS A 140 -11.75 15.00 3.59
N LEU A 141 -10.76 14.26 4.12
CA LEU A 141 -10.82 13.66 5.45
C LEU A 141 -10.32 14.57 6.59
N LYS A 142 -9.51 15.60 6.31
CA LYS A 142 -8.82 16.39 7.37
C LYS A 142 -9.70 17.03 8.44
N ASN A 143 -10.98 17.21 8.14
CA ASN A 143 -11.96 17.82 9.05
C ASN A 143 -12.87 16.80 9.76
N SER A 144 -12.84 15.52 9.37
CA SER A 144 -13.56 14.44 10.07
C SER A 144 -12.78 13.96 11.30
N ASP A 145 -13.34 13.04 12.08
CA ASP A 145 -12.74 12.49 13.30
C ASP A 145 -11.70 11.39 13.10
N VAL A 146 -11.32 11.16 11.85
CA VAL A 146 -10.27 10.20 11.48
C VAL A 146 -8.91 10.54 12.11
N HIS A 147 -8.18 9.50 12.48
CA HIS A 147 -6.78 9.57 12.91
C HIS A 147 -5.84 9.03 11.83
N PHE A 148 -4.75 9.75 11.54
CA PHE A 148 -3.75 9.33 10.55
C PHE A 148 -2.53 8.70 11.25
N PHE A 149 -2.12 7.53 10.78
CA PHE A 149 -0.84 6.90 11.11
C PHE A 149 0.10 7.03 9.92
N VAL A 150 1.26 7.64 10.15
CA VAL A 150 2.26 7.89 9.11
C VAL A 150 3.67 7.58 9.61
N PRO A 151 4.62 7.22 8.73
CA PRO A 151 5.99 7.00 9.13
C PRO A 151 6.71 8.32 9.40
N LEU A 152 7.79 8.25 10.17
CA LEU A 152 8.59 9.40 10.61
C LEU A 152 8.95 10.38 9.47
N GLY A 153 8.72 11.68 9.69
CA GLY A 153 8.89 12.77 8.73
C GLY A 153 7.64 13.13 7.91
N ASN A 154 6.69 12.21 7.74
CA ASN A 154 5.50 12.42 6.90
C ASN A 154 4.43 13.31 7.54
N LYS A 155 4.38 13.41 8.87
CA LYS A 155 3.39 14.25 9.58
C LYS A 155 3.48 15.69 9.13
N SER A 156 4.69 16.19 8.89
CA SER A 156 4.94 17.56 8.42
C SER A 156 4.15 17.90 7.15
N LEU A 157 3.98 16.94 6.23
CA LEU A 157 3.23 17.12 5.00
C LEU A 157 1.72 17.19 5.25
N LEU A 158 1.18 16.32 6.10
CA LEU A 158 -0.24 16.33 6.48
C LEU A 158 -0.61 17.63 7.21
N LEU A 159 0.26 18.11 8.12
CA LEU A 159 0.06 19.42 8.78
C LEU A 159 0.03 20.57 7.76
N LYS A 160 0.92 20.53 6.77
CA LYS A 160 0.93 21.52 5.68
C LYS A 160 -0.35 21.50 4.84
N TRP A 161 -1.03 20.35 4.74
CA TRP A 161 -2.34 20.22 4.08
C TRP A 161 -3.53 20.56 4.99
N GLY A 162 -3.27 20.87 6.27
CA GLY A 162 -4.26 21.36 7.23
C GLY A 162 -4.83 20.30 8.17
N VAL A 163 -4.24 19.09 8.22
CA VAL A 163 -4.61 18.09 9.23
C VAL A 163 -4.15 18.59 10.60
N LYS A 164 -5.01 18.46 11.62
CA LYS A 164 -4.68 18.87 12.99
C LYS A 164 -3.61 17.94 13.58
N SER A 165 -2.61 18.50 14.26
CA SER A 165 -1.48 17.72 14.81
C SER A 165 -1.88 16.60 15.78
N GLY A 166 -2.97 16.80 16.54
CA GLY A 166 -3.53 15.77 17.43
C GLY A 166 -4.20 14.59 16.72
N LYS A 167 -4.45 14.69 15.41
CA LYS A 167 -5.04 13.63 14.58
C LYS A 167 -3.99 12.89 13.73
N VAL A 168 -2.70 13.04 14.06
CA VAL A 168 -1.61 12.37 13.33
C VAL A 168 -0.61 11.77 14.30
N SER A 169 -0.51 10.44 14.29
CA SER A 169 0.58 9.69 14.91
C SER A 169 1.70 9.48 13.88
N GLU A 170 2.91 9.79 14.28
CA GLU A 170 4.11 9.66 13.44
C GLU A 170 5.06 8.66 14.11
N LEU A 171 5.44 7.60 13.41
CA LEU A 171 6.11 6.43 13.99
C LEU A 171 7.39 6.06 13.22
N ASP A 172 8.47 5.73 13.93
CA ASP A 172 9.66 5.07 13.35
C ASP A 172 9.41 3.56 13.20
N TRP A 173 10.34 2.81 12.62
CA TRP A 173 10.27 1.36 12.63
C TRP A 173 10.36 0.81 14.04
N TRP A 174 9.52 -0.20 14.29
CA TRP A 174 9.30 -0.89 15.55
C TRP A 174 8.62 -0.08 16.66
N ASP A 175 8.25 1.18 16.38
CA ASP A 175 7.37 1.92 17.29
C ASP A 175 5.99 1.28 17.31
N GLU A 176 5.45 1.15 18.52
CA GLU A 176 4.13 0.61 18.81
C GLU A 176 3.28 1.71 19.47
N THR A 177 2.00 1.76 19.11
CA THR A 177 1.02 2.64 19.75
C THR A 177 -0.34 1.96 19.78
N GLU A 178 -1.26 2.47 20.57
CA GLU A 178 -2.61 1.93 20.68
C GLU A 178 -3.61 3.05 20.41
N LEU A 179 -4.64 2.74 19.61
CA LEU A 179 -5.79 3.59 19.42
C LEU A 179 -7.03 2.70 19.34
N ASP A 180 -8.03 3.02 20.14
CA ASP A 180 -9.36 2.41 20.03
C ASP A 180 -9.38 0.87 20.10
N GLY A 181 -8.47 0.28 20.91
CA GLY A 181 -8.35 -1.15 21.11
C GLY A 181 -7.52 -1.89 20.04
N LEU A 182 -6.94 -1.16 19.07
CA LEU A 182 -6.00 -1.70 18.10
C LEU A 182 -4.58 -1.28 18.45
N THR A 183 -3.67 -2.24 18.57
CA THR A 183 -2.23 -1.98 18.58
C THR A 183 -1.76 -1.77 17.14
N VAL A 184 -1.10 -0.65 16.90
CA VAL A 184 -0.54 -0.24 15.62
C VAL A 184 0.97 -0.27 15.72
N VAL A 185 1.60 -0.96 14.78
CA VAL A 185 3.05 -1.06 14.69
C VAL A 185 3.52 -0.63 13.31
N SER A 186 4.42 0.35 13.28
CA SER A 186 5.20 0.68 12.09
C SER A 186 6.34 -0.34 11.97
N THR A 187 6.33 -1.18 10.94
CA THR A 187 7.32 -2.26 10.76
C THR A 187 8.25 -1.99 9.58
N PRO A 188 9.49 -2.54 9.57
CA PRO A 188 10.42 -2.26 8.49
C PRO A 188 9.93 -2.68 7.10
N ALA A 189 10.26 -1.83 6.12
CA ALA A 189 10.10 -2.08 4.70
C ALA A 189 11.39 -1.71 3.96
N ARG A 190 11.66 -2.36 2.82
CA ARG A 190 12.82 -2.09 1.98
C ARG A 190 12.42 -1.26 0.77
N HIS A 191 12.43 0.06 0.90
CA HIS A 191 11.92 0.98 -0.13
C HIS A 191 12.65 2.33 -0.07
N PHE A 192 12.03 3.39 -0.58
CA PHE A 192 12.53 4.77 -0.54
C PHE A 192 11.34 5.74 -0.43
N SER A 193 11.62 7.04 -0.40
CA SER A 193 10.55 8.05 -0.45
C SER A 193 10.98 9.29 -1.24
N ASN A 194 10.05 9.92 -1.95
CA ASN A 194 10.15 11.27 -2.48
C ASN A 194 8.82 11.75 -3.09
N ARG A 195 8.56 13.05 -3.03
CA ARG A 195 7.48 13.71 -3.81
C ARG A 195 8.00 14.70 -4.83
N GLY A 196 9.26 15.11 -4.73
CA GLY A 196 9.95 15.98 -5.67
C GLY A 196 11.35 15.45 -6.00
N ALA A 197 12.15 16.31 -6.63
CA ALA A 197 13.53 15.98 -7.01
C ALA A 197 14.54 16.13 -5.86
N PHE A 198 14.18 16.88 -4.80
CA PHE A 198 15.12 17.30 -3.75
C PHE A 198 14.77 16.77 -2.36
N ASP A 199 13.85 15.81 -2.27
CA ASP A 199 13.36 15.23 -1.01
C ASP A 199 13.53 13.71 -0.92
N VAL A 200 14.37 13.14 -1.79
CA VAL A 200 14.73 11.71 -1.77
C VAL A 200 15.22 11.30 -0.38
N ASP A 201 14.50 10.35 0.20
CA ASP A 201 14.69 9.73 1.51
C ASP A 201 14.60 10.71 2.69
N LYS A 202 13.93 11.87 2.55
CA LYS A 202 13.75 12.80 3.67
C LYS A 202 12.67 12.39 4.65
N THR A 203 11.83 11.43 4.29
CA THR A 203 10.80 10.84 5.13
C THR A 203 10.97 9.32 5.15
N LEU A 204 10.50 8.67 6.21
CA LEU A 204 10.53 7.23 6.33
C LEU A 204 9.42 6.59 5.48
N TRP A 205 9.61 5.32 5.14
CA TRP A 205 8.64 4.39 4.54
C TRP A 205 8.48 3.19 5.49
N THR A 206 7.31 2.58 5.54
CA THR A 206 7.01 1.52 6.50
C THR A 206 5.98 0.53 5.97
N SER A 207 5.93 -0.64 6.57
CA SER A 207 4.76 -1.52 6.55
C SER A 207 4.00 -1.40 7.86
N TRP A 208 2.78 -1.91 7.91
CA TRP A 208 1.92 -1.80 9.10
C TRP A 208 1.50 -3.19 9.59
N ALA A 209 1.72 -3.46 10.87
CA ALA A 209 1.02 -4.51 11.59
C ALA A 209 -0.08 -3.87 12.45
N ILE A 210 -1.32 -4.31 12.24
CA ILE A 210 -2.53 -3.81 12.91
C ILE A 210 -3.13 -4.98 13.68
N LEU A 211 -3.07 -4.90 15.01
CA LEU A 211 -3.37 -5.99 15.91
C LEU A 211 -4.58 -5.65 16.76
N GLY A 212 -5.69 -6.34 16.50
CA GLY A 212 -6.84 -6.37 17.38
C GLY A 212 -6.71 -7.47 18.45
N LYS A 213 -7.79 -7.63 19.22
CA LYS A 213 -7.88 -8.62 20.29
C LYS A 213 -7.91 -10.05 19.76
N ASN A 214 -8.60 -10.28 18.66
CA ASN A 214 -8.86 -11.59 18.04
C ASN A 214 -8.23 -11.70 16.64
N HIS A 215 -8.03 -10.58 15.94
CA HIS A 215 -7.64 -10.53 14.54
C HIS A 215 -6.41 -9.66 14.30
N ARG A 216 -5.55 -10.10 13.39
CA ARG A 216 -4.29 -9.41 13.06
C ARG A 216 -4.13 -9.28 11.55
N VAL A 217 -3.84 -8.06 11.10
CA VAL A 217 -3.63 -7.74 9.69
C VAL A 217 -2.23 -7.17 9.48
N TYR A 218 -1.59 -7.59 8.39
CA TYR A 218 -0.36 -6.98 7.90
C TYR A 218 -0.61 -6.27 6.57
N PHE A 219 -0.03 -5.08 6.40
CA PHE A 219 -0.06 -4.31 5.16
C PHE A 219 1.35 -3.93 4.75
N SER A 220 1.78 -4.36 3.56
CA SER A 220 3.19 -4.25 3.17
C SER A 220 3.66 -2.84 2.83
N GLY A 221 2.75 -1.93 2.45
CA GLY A 221 3.13 -0.76 1.68
C GLY A 221 3.87 -1.18 0.40
N ASP A 222 4.79 -0.33 -0.06
CA ASP A 222 5.82 -0.72 -1.02
C ASP A 222 7.09 -1.19 -0.32
N THR A 223 7.61 -2.34 -0.78
CA THR A 223 8.82 -2.94 -0.23
C THR A 223 9.42 -3.93 -1.23
N GLY A 224 10.72 -4.16 -1.16
CA GLY A 224 11.40 -5.34 -1.71
C GLY A 224 11.55 -6.45 -0.68
N ILE A 225 12.15 -7.57 -1.11
CA ILE A 225 12.40 -8.73 -0.23
C ILE A 225 13.44 -8.37 0.84
N THR A 226 13.19 -8.82 2.07
CA THR A 226 14.03 -8.48 3.23
C THR A 226 13.85 -9.51 4.37
N PRO A 227 14.91 -9.86 5.13
CA PRO A 227 14.82 -10.83 6.22
C PRO A 227 13.92 -10.39 7.38
N GLN A 228 13.65 -9.08 7.52
CA GLN A 228 12.78 -8.54 8.57
C GLN A 228 11.34 -9.07 8.51
N PHE A 229 10.87 -9.60 7.38
CA PHE A 229 9.55 -10.25 7.35
C PHE A 229 9.45 -11.40 8.35
N SER A 230 10.52 -12.18 8.53
CA SER A 230 10.55 -13.26 9.52
C SER A 230 10.50 -12.72 10.94
N GLU A 231 11.24 -11.64 11.22
CA GLU A 231 11.23 -10.97 12.53
C GLU A 231 9.83 -10.41 12.85
N ILE A 232 9.17 -9.78 11.87
CA ILE A 232 7.79 -9.30 12.00
C ILE A 232 6.83 -10.47 12.27
N GLY A 233 6.95 -11.56 11.51
CA GLY A 233 6.13 -12.76 11.69
C GLY A 233 6.37 -13.46 13.03
N GLU A 234 7.58 -13.40 13.57
CA GLU A 234 7.91 -13.90 14.91
C GLU A 234 7.34 -13.03 16.03
N LYS A 235 7.42 -11.70 15.91
CA LYS A 235 6.99 -10.78 16.96
C LYS A 235 5.47 -10.59 17.00
N TYR A 236 4.83 -10.50 15.84
CA TYR A 236 3.42 -10.09 15.74
C TYR A 236 2.51 -11.11 15.05
N GLY A 237 3.07 -12.09 14.34
CA GLY A 237 2.30 -13.14 13.70
C GLY A 237 1.73 -14.18 14.69
N PRO A 238 0.97 -15.17 14.19
CA PRO A 238 0.51 -15.27 12.80
C PRO A 238 -0.52 -14.18 12.47
N PHE A 239 -0.51 -13.71 11.23
CA PHE A 239 -1.50 -12.75 10.72
C PHE A 239 -2.66 -13.50 10.06
N ASP A 240 -3.90 -13.08 10.32
CA ASP A 240 -5.05 -13.62 9.63
C ASP A 240 -5.03 -13.26 8.15
N LEU A 241 -4.69 -12.00 7.86
CA LEU A 241 -4.66 -11.48 6.50
C LEU A 241 -3.39 -10.65 6.27
N THR A 242 -2.69 -10.91 5.17
CA THR A 242 -1.58 -10.07 4.72
C THR A 242 -1.95 -9.45 3.38
N PHE A 243 -2.02 -8.12 3.33
CA PHE A 243 -2.11 -7.36 2.08
C PHE A 243 -0.69 -7.09 1.59
N ILE A 244 -0.26 -7.79 0.53
CA ILE A 244 1.11 -7.70 0.03
C ILE A 244 1.12 -7.26 -1.43
N LYS A 245 1.87 -6.19 -1.68
CA LYS A 245 2.14 -5.68 -3.02
C LYS A 245 2.85 -6.73 -3.88
N MET A 246 2.53 -6.75 -5.17
CA MET A 246 3.08 -7.76 -6.07
C MET A 246 3.24 -7.30 -7.53
N GLY A 247 2.79 -6.08 -7.88
CA GLY A 247 3.13 -5.41 -9.13
C GLY A 247 4.28 -4.42 -8.97
N ALA A 248 4.51 -3.61 -9.98
CA ALA A 248 5.54 -2.56 -10.01
C ALA A 248 7.01 -3.05 -9.90
N TYR A 249 7.29 -4.35 -10.11
CA TYR A 249 8.65 -4.88 -10.11
C TYR A 249 9.35 -4.66 -11.46
N GLY A 250 10.68 -4.74 -11.47
CA GLY A 250 11.48 -4.64 -12.70
C GLY A 250 12.97 -4.79 -12.46
N GLU A 251 13.68 -5.27 -13.49
CA GLU A 251 15.13 -5.54 -13.43
C GLU A 251 15.98 -4.29 -13.10
N MET A 252 15.47 -3.10 -13.38
CA MET A 252 16.17 -1.86 -13.07
C MET A 252 16.09 -1.45 -11.59
N TRP A 253 15.14 -1.99 -10.83
CA TRP A 253 14.91 -1.68 -9.42
C TRP A 253 14.55 -2.92 -8.59
N PRO A 254 15.39 -3.97 -8.64
CA PRO A 254 15.05 -5.28 -8.08
C PRO A 254 14.89 -5.26 -6.55
N ASP A 255 15.43 -4.24 -5.87
CA ASP A 255 15.55 -4.22 -4.42
C ASP A 255 14.38 -3.59 -3.67
N VAL A 256 13.50 -2.84 -4.35
CA VAL A 256 12.52 -1.95 -3.71
C VAL A 256 11.06 -2.35 -3.96
N HIS A 257 10.82 -3.34 -4.81
CA HIS A 257 9.50 -3.85 -5.12
C HIS A 257 9.57 -5.37 -5.21
N LEU A 258 8.81 -6.06 -4.36
CA LEU A 258 8.61 -7.52 -4.47
C LEU A 258 8.08 -7.88 -5.86
N ASN A 259 8.65 -8.92 -6.45
CA ASN A 259 7.98 -9.67 -7.50
C ASN A 259 6.91 -10.62 -6.91
N PRO A 260 6.05 -11.25 -7.73
CA PRO A 260 4.96 -12.09 -7.25
C PRO A 260 5.42 -13.29 -6.40
N GLU A 261 6.51 -13.95 -6.78
CA GLU A 261 7.08 -15.08 -6.05
C GLU A 261 7.66 -14.63 -4.70
N GLU A 262 8.37 -13.51 -4.67
CA GLU A 262 8.89 -12.91 -3.43
C GLU A 262 7.77 -12.45 -2.51
N ALA A 263 6.63 -12.00 -3.04
CA ALA A 263 5.47 -11.64 -2.23
C ALA A 263 4.84 -12.86 -1.54
N VAL A 264 4.80 -14.02 -2.21
CA VAL A 264 4.41 -15.31 -1.58
C VAL A 264 5.41 -15.71 -0.49
N GLN A 265 6.71 -15.54 -0.74
CA GLN A 265 7.74 -15.82 0.27
C GLN A 265 7.64 -14.87 1.48
N ALA A 266 7.39 -13.58 1.25
CA ALA A 266 7.17 -12.61 2.33
C ALA A 266 5.96 -12.98 3.18
N HIS A 267 4.85 -13.42 2.56
CA HIS A 267 3.68 -13.92 3.29
C HIS A 267 4.01 -15.10 4.21
N ILE A 268 4.80 -16.06 3.73
CA ILE A 268 5.25 -17.23 4.52
C ILE A 268 6.12 -16.77 5.69
N MET A 269 7.08 -15.88 5.45
CA MET A 269 7.96 -15.32 6.49
C MET A 269 7.17 -14.58 7.58
N LEU A 270 6.10 -13.87 7.19
CA LEU A 270 5.17 -13.19 8.08
C LEU A 270 4.27 -14.15 8.88
N LYS A 271 4.28 -15.45 8.57
CA LYS A 271 3.34 -16.45 9.11
C LYS A 271 1.88 -16.04 8.87
N GLY A 272 1.60 -15.50 7.68
CA GLY A 272 0.25 -15.17 7.25
C GLY A 272 -0.60 -16.42 7.02
N ARG A 273 -1.91 -16.31 7.24
CA ARG A 273 -2.88 -17.38 6.96
C ARG A 273 -3.46 -17.25 5.55
N GLN A 274 -3.88 -16.04 5.19
CA GLN A 274 -4.41 -15.72 3.87
C GLN A 274 -3.68 -14.50 3.27
N LEU A 275 -3.37 -14.58 1.98
CA LEU A 275 -2.66 -13.55 1.22
C LEU A 275 -3.60 -12.83 0.27
N VAL A 276 -3.70 -11.51 0.41
CA VAL A 276 -4.42 -10.62 -0.51
C VAL A 276 -3.41 -9.90 -1.41
N PRO A 277 -3.40 -10.16 -2.73
CA PRO A 277 -2.59 -9.41 -3.68
C PRO A 277 -3.08 -7.96 -3.83
N ILE A 278 -2.16 -7.00 -3.71
CA ILE A 278 -2.41 -5.58 -3.99
C ILE A 278 -1.35 -4.99 -4.96
N HIS A 279 -1.47 -3.72 -5.31
CA HIS A 279 -0.52 -2.99 -6.17
C HIS A 279 -0.47 -3.51 -7.62
N TRP A 280 -1.62 -3.89 -8.17
CA TRP A 280 -1.76 -4.33 -9.57
C TRP A 280 -3.08 -3.84 -10.18
N GLY A 281 -3.24 -3.99 -11.50
CA GLY A 281 -4.50 -3.71 -12.19
C GLY A 281 -5.00 -2.26 -12.14
N THR A 282 -4.18 -1.29 -11.73
CA THR A 282 -4.68 0.09 -11.48
C THR A 282 -3.91 1.18 -12.20
N PHE A 283 -2.57 1.20 -12.12
CA PHE A 283 -1.73 2.21 -12.76
C PHE A 283 -0.59 1.60 -13.58
N ASP A 284 -0.14 2.32 -14.61
CA ASP A 284 1.02 1.98 -15.44
C ASP A 284 2.31 2.48 -14.79
N VAL A 285 2.85 1.69 -13.84
CA VAL A 285 4.01 2.05 -13.00
C VAL A 285 5.20 1.10 -13.15
N ALA A 286 5.14 0.13 -14.05
CA ALA A 286 6.25 -0.76 -14.39
C ALA A 286 6.14 -1.29 -15.81
N PHE A 287 7.10 -2.14 -16.21
CA PHE A 287 7.27 -2.56 -17.60
C PHE A 287 6.68 -3.94 -17.93
N HIS A 288 6.25 -4.70 -16.91
CA HIS A 288 5.52 -5.94 -17.12
C HIS A 288 4.09 -5.67 -17.65
N SER A 289 3.44 -6.69 -18.18
CA SER A 289 2.03 -6.59 -18.53
C SER A 289 1.16 -6.37 -17.28
N TRP A 290 0.03 -5.67 -17.38
CA TRP A 290 -0.84 -5.41 -16.22
C TRP A 290 -1.47 -6.69 -15.63
N GLN A 291 -1.59 -7.77 -16.41
CA GLN A 291 -2.11 -9.08 -15.98
C GLN A 291 -1.01 -10.01 -15.42
N GLU A 292 0.24 -9.82 -15.85
CA GLU A 292 1.35 -10.74 -15.52
C GLU A 292 1.53 -10.96 -14.01
N PRO A 293 1.47 -9.92 -13.15
CA PRO A 293 1.68 -10.12 -11.73
C PRO A 293 0.74 -11.16 -11.13
N ILE A 294 -0.57 -11.05 -11.37
CA ILE A 294 -1.57 -11.89 -10.68
C ILE A 294 -1.49 -13.34 -11.14
N GLU A 295 -1.20 -13.59 -12.41
CA GLU A 295 -0.99 -14.95 -12.92
C GLU A 295 0.26 -15.60 -12.30
N ARG A 296 1.36 -14.83 -12.18
CA ARG A 296 2.57 -15.32 -11.52
C ARG A 296 2.36 -15.58 -10.03
N MET A 297 1.61 -14.72 -9.33
CA MET A 297 1.31 -14.95 -7.91
C MET A 297 0.44 -16.20 -7.71
N ILE A 298 -0.57 -16.43 -8.56
CA ILE A 298 -1.39 -17.65 -8.49
C ILE A 298 -0.52 -18.89 -8.61
N ALA A 299 0.37 -18.93 -9.62
CA ALA A 299 1.28 -20.05 -9.82
C ALA A 299 2.25 -20.24 -8.64
N ALA A 300 2.79 -19.15 -8.10
CA ALA A 300 3.68 -19.19 -6.94
C ALA A 300 2.97 -19.67 -5.67
N ALA A 301 1.75 -19.20 -5.42
CA ALA A 301 0.96 -19.58 -4.27
C ALA A 301 0.51 -21.03 -4.33
N GLU A 302 0.12 -21.54 -5.52
CA GLU A 302 -0.19 -22.96 -5.72
C GLU A 302 1.03 -23.84 -5.41
N LYS A 303 2.21 -23.46 -5.91
CA LYS A 303 3.45 -24.20 -5.66
C LYS A 303 3.79 -24.31 -4.17
N ASP A 304 3.62 -23.22 -3.42
CA ASP A 304 4.01 -23.13 -2.02
C ASP A 304 2.83 -23.38 -1.04
N ASN A 305 1.67 -23.80 -1.54
CA ASN A 305 0.43 -24.05 -0.77
C ASN A 305 -0.05 -22.84 0.06
N VAL A 306 0.03 -21.64 -0.51
CA VAL A 306 -0.45 -20.39 0.10
C VAL A 306 -1.90 -20.12 -0.30
N SER A 307 -2.75 -19.85 0.69
CA SER A 307 -4.15 -19.48 0.45
C SER A 307 -4.25 -18.03 -0.02
N LEU A 308 -4.68 -17.83 -1.27
CA LEU A 308 -4.99 -16.51 -1.81
C LEU A 308 -6.43 -16.11 -1.56
N VAL A 309 -6.67 -14.80 -1.38
CA VAL A 309 -7.99 -14.17 -1.41
C VAL A 309 -7.95 -13.08 -2.49
N ILE A 310 -8.54 -13.38 -3.65
CA ILE A 310 -8.52 -12.54 -4.85
C ILE A 310 -9.94 -12.05 -5.11
N SER A 311 -10.12 -10.73 -5.08
CA SER A 311 -11.42 -10.09 -5.27
C SER A 311 -11.49 -9.32 -6.59
N GLU A 312 -12.71 -8.99 -7.00
CA GLU A 312 -12.92 -7.90 -7.94
C GLU A 312 -12.58 -6.56 -7.27
N ILE A 313 -12.30 -5.55 -8.10
CA ILE A 313 -12.06 -4.19 -7.63
C ILE A 313 -13.39 -3.66 -7.08
N GLY A 314 -13.42 -3.37 -5.78
CA GLY A 314 -14.57 -2.84 -5.05
C GLY A 314 -15.49 -3.88 -4.42
N GLU A 315 -15.27 -5.16 -4.67
CA GLU A 315 -16.02 -6.25 -4.05
C GLU A 315 -15.91 -6.19 -2.51
N THR A 316 -17.00 -6.49 -1.82
CA THR A 316 -17.02 -6.66 -0.36
C THR A 316 -16.61 -8.09 -0.02
N VAL A 317 -15.49 -8.24 0.69
CA VAL A 317 -14.89 -9.55 0.96
C VAL A 317 -14.90 -9.87 2.45
N ILE A 318 -15.45 -11.03 2.80
CA ILE A 318 -15.22 -11.69 4.10
C ILE A 318 -14.26 -12.85 3.83
N PRO A 319 -12.97 -12.77 4.23
CA PRO A 319 -11.93 -13.70 3.76
C PRO A 319 -12.21 -15.18 4.01
N THR A 320 -12.95 -15.53 5.05
CA THR A 320 -13.26 -16.92 5.42
C THR A 320 -14.27 -17.58 4.49
N ASP A 321 -15.11 -16.82 3.80
CA ASP A 321 -16.23 -17.30 2.98
C ASP A 321 -16.10 -16.82 1.52
N HIS A 322 -14.89 -16.48 1.08
CA HIS A 322 -14.63 -15.87 -0.23
C HIS A 322 -14.18 -16.88 -1.29
N GLU A 323 -14.80 -16.83 -2.46
CA GLU A 323 -14.33 -17.53 -3.65
C GLU A 323 -13.49 -16.61 -4.53
N ASN A 324 -12.30 -17.08 -4.94
CA ASN A 324 -11.40 -16.26 -5.74
C ASN A 324 -11.99 -15.88 -7.11
N SER A 325 -12.02 -14.57 -7.39
CA SER A 325 -12.40 -14.04 -8.70
C SER A 325 -11.20 -14.03 -9.66
N TYR A 326 -11.47 -14.30 -10.94
CA TYR A 326 -10.49 -14.27 -12.02
C TYR A 326 -10.90 -13.27 -13.13
N TRP A 327 -11.52 -12.16 -12.75
CA TRP A 327 -12.16 -11.16 -13.63
C TRP A 327 -11.27 -10.60 -14.75
N TRP A 328 -9.94 -10.63 -14.60
CA TRP A 328 -9.01 -10.13 -15.61
C TRP A 328 -8.82 -11.11 -16.78
N ARG A 329 -9.14 -12.40 -16.59
CA ARG A 329 -8.99 -13.42 -17.62
C ARG A 329 -10.02 -13.20 -18.71
N GLY A 330 -9.56 -12.93 -19.91
CA GLY A 330 -10.41 -12.58 -21.06
C GLY A 330 -10.39 -11.09 -21.44
N LEU A 331 -9.80 -10.24 -20.60
CA LEU A 331 -9.51 -8.84 -20.94
C LEU A 331 -8.18 -8.73 -21.69
N ARG A 332 -8.03 -7.66 -22.48
CA ARG A 332 -6.85 -7.40 -23.32
C ARG A 332 -6.18 -6.07 -23.01
#